data_AF-A0A059GBH5-F1
#
_entry.id   AF-A0A059GBH5-F1
#
_cell.length_a   1.000
_cell.length_b   1.000
_cell.length_c   1.000
_cell.angle_alpha   90.00
_cell.angle_beta   90.00
_cell.angle_gamma   90.00
#
_symmetry.space_group_name_H-M   'P 1'
#
loop_
_entity.id
_entity.type
_entity.pdbx_description
1 polymer ?
#
loop_
_entity_poly.entity_id
_entity_poly.type
_entity_poly.pdbx_seq_one_letter_code
_entity_poly.pdbx_strand_id
1 'polypeptide(L)'
;MKFTSALSALALAAGLAACGPQTEAPSPDATVTETEAAEMPTVTQEPVPIEKADEASAWELTDFTPATNEIYCSFHAVNAESEPGPLLFMTEIAGVPAPGAIGLEGEPVPLKEVSKTDTEGTSTWLYANEARGLMVQLEVTEVGDGFEYKSYEGTIQVTQPESGRAVPFTGTCGV
;
A
#
# COMPACT_ATOMS: atom_id res chain seq x y z
N MET A 1 23.28 54.52 -24.75
CA MET A 1 24.61 54.11 -24.24
C MET A 1 24.76 52.61 -24.51
N LYS A 2 25.88 52.22 -25.14
CA LYS A 2 26.29 50.84 -25.48
C LYS A 2 27.37 50.41 -24.47
N PHE A 3 27.30 49.20 -23.93
CA PHE A 3 28.44 48.41 -23.44
C PHE A 3 28.00 46.92 -23.43
N THR A 4 28.31 46.11 -24.45
CA THR A 4 29.44 45.16 -24.60
C THR A 4 29.69 44.19 -23.43
N SER A 5 29.38 42.92 -23.71
CA SER A 5 30.22 41.70 -23.60
C SER A 5 30.97 41.36 -22.29
N ALA A 6 30.79 40.11 -21.82
CA ALA A 6 31.92 39.19 -21.63
C ALA A 6 31.45 37.72 -21.48
N LEU A 7 31.89 36.90 -22.43
CA LEU A 7 32.06 35.45 -22.32
C LEU A 7 33.04 35.12 -21.18
N SER A 8 32.86 33.98 -20.51
CA SER A 8 33.99 33.20 -19.98
C SER A 8 33.63 31.71 -19.98
N ALA A 9 34.25 30.99 -20.92
CA ALA A 9 34.39 29.55 -20.93
C ALA A 9 35.68 29.19 -20.17
N LEU A 10 35.67 28.12 -19.39
CA LEU A 10 36.90 27.41 -19.00
C LEU A 10 36.69 25.91 -19.24
N ALA A 11 37.61 25.35 -20.01
CA ALA A 11 37.67 23.96 -20.39
C ALA A 11 38.99 23.33 -19.89
N LEU A 12 38.93 21.99 -19.76
CA LEU A 12 40.01 20.99 -19.84
C LEU A 12 40.92 20.76 -18.63
N ALA A 13 40.91 19.51 -18.17
CA ALA A 13 42.13 18.70 -18.09
C ALA A 13 41.80 17.20 -18.30
N ALA A 14 42.52 16.59 -19.24
CA ALA A 14 42.48 15.19 -19.61
C ALA A 14 43.46 14.35 -18.75
N GLY A 15 43.18 13.05 -18.58
CA GLY A 15 44.06 12.08 -17.95
C GLY A 15 43.95 10.70 -18.63
N LEU A 16 45.05 10.30 -19.24
CA LEU A 16 45.29 9.17 -20.15
C LEU A 16 45.02 7.77 -19.55
N ALA A 17 44.53 6.85 -20.39
CA ALA A 17 44.93 5.44 -20.37
C ALA A 17 45.04 4.90 -21.81
N ALA A 18 46.04 4.07 -22.03
CA ALA A 18 46.75 3.82 -23.29
C ALA A 18 46.18 2.68 -24.16
N CYS A 19 46.64 2.66 -25.42
CA CYS A 19 46.37 1.70 -26.49
C CYS A 19 46.67 0.22 -26.21
N GLY A 20 45.89 -0.64 -26.87
CA GLY A 20 46.31 -1.96 -27.37
C GLY A 20 45.19 -2.58 -28.24
N PRO A 21 45.46 -3.03 -29.48
CA PRO A 21 44.44 -3.65 -30.33
C PRO A 21 44.33 -5.14 -30.00
N GLN A 22 43.12 -5.61 -29.69
CA GLN A 22 42.85 -7.04 -29.56
C GLN A 22 41.59 -7.42 -30.34
N THR A 23 41.86 -8.12 -31.45
CA THR A 23 41.19 -9.35 -31.88
C THR A 23 39.66 -9.37 -31.95
N GLU A 24 39.18 -9.35 -33.18
CA GLU A 24 37.83 -9.78 -33.57
C GLU A 24 37.61 -11.26 -33.25
N ALA A 25 36.56 -11.60 -32.50
CA ALA A 25 35.83 -12.87 -32.50
C ALA A 25 34.70 -12.83 -31.44
N PRO A 26 33.72 -13.73 -31.50
CA PRO A 26 32.60 -13.83 -32.45
C PRO A 26 31.28 -13.35 -31.80
N SER A 27 30.25 -13.08 -32.61
CA SER A 27 28.88 -12.91 -32.10
C SER A 27 28.42 -14.16 -31.35
N PRO A 28 27.79 -14.01 -30.17
CA PRO A 28 26.83 -14.97 -29.68
C PRO A 28 25.43 -14.37 -29.70
N ASP A 29 24.54 -15.15 -30.30
CA ASP A 29 23.09 -15.14 -30.20
C ASP A 29 22.48 -14.28 -29.08
N ALA A 30 21.47 -13.53 -29.50
CA ALA A 30 20.42 -13.03 -28.63
C ALA A 30 19.90 -14.18 -27.76
N THR A 31 20.30 -14.18 -26.49
CA THR A 31 19.56 -14.86 -25.45
C THR A 31 19.03 -13.75 -24.55
N VAL A 32 17.79 -13.35 -24.82
CA VAL A 32 16.96 -12.67 -23.83
C VAL A 32 16.94 -13.61 -22.63
N THR A 33 17.69 -13.26 -21.59
CA THR A 33 17.47 -13.85 -20.28
C THR A 33 16.16 -13.25 -19.82
N GLU A 34 15.08 -13.97 -20.10
CA GLU A 34 13.79 -13.78 -19.47
C GLU A 34 14.07 -13.96 -17.97
N THR A 35 14.11 -12.84 -17.24
CA THR A 35 14.08 -12.87 -15.79
C THR A 35 12.80 -13.60 -15.41
N GLU A 36 12.98 -14.82 -14.91
CA GLU A 36 11.96 -15.65 -14.29
C GLU A 36 11.08 -14.75 -13.41
N ALA A 37 9.86 -14.50 -13.89
CA ALA A 37 8.83 -13.87 -13.10
C ALA A 37 8.65 -14.80 -11.91
N ALA A 38 8.97 -14.31 -10.71
CA ALA A 38 8.67 -15.02 -9.47
C ALA A 38 7.21 -15.47 -9.53
N GLU A 39 7.00 -16.78 -9.58
CA GLU A 39 5.67 -17.37 -9.58
C GLU A 39 4.95 -16.87 -8.33
N MET A 40 3.93 -16.04 -8.53
CA MET A 40 2.97 -15.75 -7.47
C MET A 40 2.38 -17.09 -7.02
N PRO A 41 2.25 -17.37 -5.71
CA PRO A 41 1.68 -18.62 -5.26
C PRO A 41 0.25 -18.74 -5.80
N THR A 42 0.06 -19.63 -6.76
CA THR A 42 -1.28 -20.00 -7.22
C THR A 42 -1.88 -20.91 -6.16
N VAL A 43 -2.62 -20.30 -5.23
CA VAL A 43 -3.40 -21.05 -4.24
C VAL A 43 -4.51 -21.78 -5.00
N THR A 44 -4.30 -23.06 -5.27
CA THR A 44 -5.34 -23.96 -5.77
C THR A 44 -6.28 -24.25 -4.61
N GLN A 45 -7.35 -23.46 -4.50
CA GLN A 45 -8.42 -23.73 -3.52
C GLN A 45 -9.30 -24.85 -4.06
N GLU A 46 -9.56 -25.87 -3.23
CA GLU A 46 -10.66 -26.79 -3.48
C GLU A 46 -11.98 -26.01 -3.43
N PRO A 47 -12.86 -26.14 -4.44
CA PRO A 47 -14.12 -25.39 -4.45
C PRO A 47 -15.00 -25.84 -3.28
N VAL A 48 -15.37 -24.86 -2.45
CA VAL A 48 -16.36 -25.07 -1.39
C VAL A 48 -17.71 -25.44 -2.04
N PRO A 49 -18.41 -26.50 -1.57
CA PRO A 49 -19.71 -26.88 -2.10
C PRO A 49 -20.72 -25.73 -2.04
N ILE A 50 -21.45 -25.53 -3.13
CA ILE A 50 -22.40 -24.43 -3.37
C ILE A 50 -23.49 -24.37 -2.26
N GLU A 51 -23.72 -25.45 -1.52
CA GLU A 51 -24.72 -25.56 -0.45
C GLU A 51 -24.32 -24.85 0.86
N LYS A 52 -23.12 -24.25 0.96
CA LYS A 52 -22.71 -23.39 2.09
C LYS A 52 -22.37 -21.94 1.69
N ALA A 53 -22.53 -21.59 0.42
CA ALA A 53 -22.25 -20.25 -0.07
C ALA A 53 -23.28 -19.21 0.44
N ASP A 54 -24.47 -19.63 0.85
CA ASP A 54 -25.49 -18.76 1.46
C ASP A 54 -25.31 -18.52 2.97
N GLU A 55 -24.33 -19.17 3.63
CA GLU A 55 -24.02 -19.00 5.07
C GLU A 55 -22.64 -18.40 5.35
N ALA A 56 -21.85 -18.10 4.31
CA ALA A 56 -20.69 -17.22 4.46
C ALA A 56 -21.24 -15.80 4.60
N SER A 57 -21.55 -15.40 5.83
CA SER A 57 -21.85 -14.00 6.11
C SER A 57 -20.59 -13.23 5.75
N ALA A 58 -20.59 -12.53 4.62
CA ALA A 58 -19.50 -11.66 4.23
C ALA A 58 -19.14 -10.79 5.44
N TRP A 59 -17.90 -10.91 5.93
CA TRP A 59 -17.48 -10.28 7.18
C TRP A 59 -17.82 -8.80 7.14
N GLU A 60 -18.68 -8.37 8.07
CA GLU A 60 -19.06 -6.97 8.18
C GLU A 60 -18.07 -6.22 9.06
N LEU A 61 -17.60 -5.08 8.55
CA LEU A 61 -16.78 -4.16 9.33
C LEU A 61 -17.63 -3.55 10.44
N THR A 62 -17.14 -3.65 11.66
CA THR A 62 -17.77 -3.06 12.85
C THR A 62 -16.84 -2.05 13.49
N ASP A 63 -17.37 -1.30 14.45
CA ASP A 63 -16.53 -0.60 15.40
C ASP A 63 -15.73 -1.59 16.26
N PHE A 64 -14.66 -1.11 16.87
CA PHE A 64 -13.87 -1.87 17.84
C PHE A 64 -13.13 -0.94 18.79
N THR A 65 -12.73 -1.50 19.95
CA THR A 65 -11.80 -0.83 20.86
C THR A 65 -10.37 -1.27 20.53
N PRO A 66 -9.45 -0.31 20.28
CA PRO A 66 -8.02 -0.58 20.13
C PRO A 66 -7.44 -1.49 21.24
N ALA A 67 -6.57 -2.42 20.87
CA ALA A 67 -5.79 -3.20 21.83
C ALA A 67 -4.58 -2.41 22.40
N THR A 68 -4.25 -1.26 21.80
CA THR A 68 -3.11 -0.40 22.16
C THR A 68 -3.49 1.07 22.06
N ASN A 69 -2.74 1.93 22.76
CA ASN A 69 -2.85 3.39 22.65
C ASN A 69 -1.81 3.99 21.69
N GLU A 70 -0.91 3.17 21.15
CA GLU A 70 0.18 3.60 20.27
C GLU A 70 -0.26 3.56 18.80
N ILE A 71 -1.19 4.44 18.43
CA ILE A 71 -1.85 4.45 17.12
C ILE A 71 -1.19 5.48 16.20
N TYR A 72 -0.81 5.07 14.99
CA TYR A 72 -0.25 5.97 13.95
C TYR A 72 -1.30 6.40 12.93
N CYS A 73 -2.04 5.47 12.34
CA CYS A 73 -3.18 5.75 11.48
C CYS A 73 -4.49 5.44 12.20
N SER A 74 -5.48 6.32 12.11
CA SER A 74 -6.82 6.13 12.68
C SER A 74 -7.88 6.49 11.63
N PHE A 75 -8.58 5.50 11.09
CA PHE A 75 -9.61 5.70 10.07
C PHE A 75 -10.99 5.35 10.61
N HIS A 76 -11.91 6.30 10.45
CA HIS A 76 -13.24 6.30 11.04
C HIS A 76 -14.30 6.30 9.95
N ALA A 77 -15.40 5.59 10.17
CA ALA A 77 -16.53 5.60 9.24
C ALA A 77 -17.07 7.03 9.05
N VAL A 78 -17.45 7.39 7.83
CA VAL A 78 -18.16 8.66 7.59
C VAL A 78 -19.56 8.57 8.19
N ASN A 79 -19.92 9.54 9.04
CA ASN A 79 -21.29 9.71 9.55
C ASN A 79 -21.89 11.03 9.07
N ALA A 80 -23.20 11.19 9.24
CA ALA A 80 -23.93 12.39 8.79
C ALA A 80 -23.77 13.60 9.74
N GLU A 81 -23.16 13.42 10.91
CA GLU A 81 -23.25 14.36 12.05
C GLU A 81 -21.97 15.17 12.31
N SER A 82 -21.01 15.20 11.37
CA SER A 82 -19.75 15.96 11.47
C SER A 82 -18.83 15.59 12.64
N GLU A 83 -19.16 14.53 13.38
CA GLU A 83 -18.27 13.88 14.35
C GLU A 83 -17.56 12.71 13.66
N PRO A 84 -16.32 12.35 14.05
CA PRO A 84 -15.72 11.12 13.53
C PRO A 84 -16.62 9.93 13.91
N GLY A 85 -16.98 9.11 12.91
CA GLY A 85 -17.74 7.90 13.15
C GLY A 85 -16.92 6.83 13.89
N PRO A 86 -17.46 5.62 14.01
CA PRO A 86 -16.74 4.51 14.64
C PRO A 86 -15.38 4.24 13.97
N LEU A 87 -14.38 3.86 14.76
CA LEU A 87 -13.07 3.42 14.25
C LEU A 87 -13.24 2.13 13.44
N LEU A 88 -12.78 2.14 12.20
CA LEU A 88 -12.83 0.99 11.29
C LEU A 88 -11.46 0.33 11.09
N PHE A 89 -10.41 1.13 11.09
CA PHE A 89 -9.05 0.67 10.85
C PHE A 89 -8.04 1.49 11.62
N MET A 90 -6.96 0.83 12.06
CA MET A 90 -5.80 1.49 12.60
C MET A 90 -4.50 0.85 12.15
N THR A 91 -3.40 1.58 12.32
CA THR A 91 -2.06 1.00 12.41
C THR A 91 -1.38 1.41 13.70
N GLU A 92 -0.49 0.57 14.21
CA GLU A 92 0.34 0.91 15.35
C GLU A 92 1.51 1.83 14.94
N ILE A 93 2.09 2.56 15.92
CA ILE A 93 3.29 3.39 15.70
C ILE A 93 4.57 2.55 15.58
N ALA A 94 4.55 1.34 16.11
CA ALA A 94 5.69 0.44 16.17
C ALA A 94 5.55 -0.69 15.15
N GLY A 95 6.65 -1.04 14.49
CA GLY A 95 6.72 -2.13 13.50
C GLY A 95 7.09 -1.65 12.10
N VAL A 96 7.76 -2.51 11.33
CA VAL A 96 8.14 -2.26 9.94
C VAL A 96 7.92 -3.54 9.11
N PRO A 97 6.87 -3.61 8.27
CA PRO A 97 5.77 -2.64 8.16
C PRO A 97 4.95 -2.57 9.45
N ALA A 98 4.28 -1.44 9.68
CA ALA A 98 3.44 -1.25 10.85
C ALA A 98 2.25 -2.22 10.83
N PRO A 99 1.97 -2.96 11.92
CA PRO A 99 0.81 -3.82 11.99
C PRO A 99 -0.48 -2.99 11.99
N GLY A 100 -1.52 -3.54 11.37
CA GLY A 100 -2.84 -2.93 11.31
C GLY A 100 -3.85 -3.69 12.16
N ALA A 101 -5.02 -3.09 12.39
CA ALA A 101 -6.18 -3.78 12.93
C ALA A 101 -7.48 -3.22 12.38
N ILE A 102 -8.49 -4.07 12.27
CA ILE A 102 -9.89 -3.69 11.95
C ILE A 102 -10.85 -4.24 13.00
N GLY A 103 -12.06 -3.68 13.04
CA GLY A 103 -13.16 -4.25 13.81
C GLY A 103 -13.93 -5.26 12.97
N LEU A 104 -14.04 -6.49 13.45
CA LEU A 104 -14.98 -7.48 12.95
C LEU A 104 -15.76 -8.04 14.14
N GLU A 105 -17.08 -8.06 14.04
CA GLU A 105 -17.96 -8.59 15.10
C GLU A 105 -17.75 -7.92 16.48
N GLY A 106 -17.32 -6.65 16.48
CA GLY A 106 -17.02 -5.86 17.68
C GLY A 106 -15.62 -6.09 18.27
N GLU A 107 -14.81 -6.97 17.68
CA GLU A 107 -13.48 -7.31 18.19
C GLU A 107 -12.35 -6.77 17.30
N PRO A 108 -11.21 -6.34 17.88
CA PRO A 108 -10.03 -6.00 17.12
C PRO A 108 -9.43 -7.26 16.47
N VAL A 109 -9.30 -7.24 15.15
CA VAL A 109 -8.65 -8.29 14.38
C VAL A 109 -7.31 -7.76 13.87
N PRO A 110 -6.18 -8.36 14.29
CA PRO A 110 -4.87 -7.91 13.83
C PRO A 110 -4.67 -8.26 12.36
N LEU A 111 -3.95 -7.40 11.66
CA LEU A 111 -3.64 -7.51 10.25
C LEU A 111 -2.15 -7.25 10.01
N LYS A 112 -1.60 -7.92 8.99
CA LYS A 112 -0.27 -7.64 8.45
C LYS A 112 -0.41 -6.91 7.12
N GLU A 113 0.45 -5.92 6.90
CA GLU A 113 0.56 -5.28 5.59
C GLU A 113 1.05 -6.30 4.55
N VAL A 114 0.34 -6.35 3.41
CA VAL A 114 0.70 -7.14 2.23
C VAL A 114 1.34 -6.24 1.19
N SER A 115 0.71 -5.10 0.91
CA SER A 115 1.24 -4.10 -0.01
C SER A 115 0.61 -2.73 0.20
N LYS A 116 1.32 -1.70 -0.27
CA LYS A 116 0.79 -0.36 -0.51
C LYS A 116 1.27 0.09 -1.88
N THR A 117 0.34 0.49 -2.74
CA THR A 117 0.63 0.91 -4.11
C THR A 117 -0.04 2.23 -4.42
N ASP A 118 0.70 3.17 -5.00
CA ASP A 118 0.18 4.49 -5.37
C ASP A 118 -0.09 4.56 -6.88
N THR A 119 -1.27 5.04 -7.26
CA THR A 119 -1.66 5.25 -8.67
C THR A 119 -2.47 6.53 -8.80
N GLU A 120 -1.97 7.48 -9.59
CA GLU A 120 -2.70 8.71 -9.98
C GLU A 120 -3.37 9.48 -8.82
N GLY A 121 -2.73 9.52 -7.65
CA GLY A 121 -3.22 10.25 -6.47
C GLY A 121 -4.16 9.46 -5.56
N THR A 122 -4.41 8.18 -5.86
CA THR A 122 -5.07 7.23 -4.95
C THR A 122 -4.09 6.09 -4.61
N SER A 123 -4.06 5.68 -3.36
CA SER A 123 -3.27 4.56 -2.87
C SER A 123 -4.16 3.36 -2.57
N THR A 124 -3.79 2.18 -3.04
CA THR A 124 -4.41 0.91 -2.61
C THR A 124 -3.54 0.28 -1.53
N TRP A 125 -4.09 0.06 -0.34
CA TRP A 125 -3.41 -0.63 0.76
C TRP A 125 -4.06 -1.99 1.00
N LEU A 126 -3.26 -3.05 0.95
CA LEU A 126 -3.72 -4.42 1.20
C LEU A 126 -3.16 -4.94 2.52
N TYR A 127 -4.05 -5.51 3.31
CA TYR A 127 -3.74 -6.11 4.60
C TYR A 127 -4.39 -7.49 4.71
N ALA A 128 -3.75 -8.40 5.43
CA ALA A 128 -4.25 -9.77 5.59
C ALA A 128 -4.11 -10.30 7.02
N ASN A 129 -5.01 -11.22 7.36
CA ASN A 129 -4.87 -12.13 8.47
C ASN A 129 -4.99 -13.57 7.94
N GLU A 130 -3.85 -14.19 7.67
CA GLU A 130 -3.76 -15.54 7.11
C GLU A 130 -4.43 -16.60 8.00
N ALA A 131 -4.37 -16.43 9.33
CA ALA A 131 -4.98 -17.36 10.27
C ALA A 131 -6.51 -17.39 10.18
N ARG A 132 -7.12 -16.30 9.71
CA ARG A 132 -8.58 -16.20 9.47
C ARG A 132 -8.96 -16.29 7.99
N GLY A 133 -7.99 -16.44 7.07
CA GLY A 133 -8.26 -16.37 5.62
C GLY A 133 -8.88 -15.04 5.19
N LEU A 134 -8.48 -13.95 5.86
CA LEU A 134 -9.08 -12.62 5.73
C LEU A 134 -8.13 -11.70 4.92
N MET A 135 -8.70 -10.98 3.96
CA MET A 135 -8.00 -9.90 3.24
C MET A 135 -8.86 -8.64 3.24
N VAL A 136 -8.21 -7.51 3.45
CA VAL A 136 -8.82 -6.19 3.54
C VAL A 136 -8.11 -5.26 2.58
N GLN A 137 -8.89 -4.51 1.82
CA GLN A 137 -8.41 -3.50 0.90
C GLN A 137 -8.89 -2.13 1.36
N LEU A 138 -7.97 -1.16 1.35
CA LEU A 138 -8.28 0.25 1.50
C LEU A 138 -7.93 0.98 0.20
N GLU A 139 -8.86 1.76 -0.31
CA GLU A 139 -8.59 2.79 -1.32
C GLU A 139 -8.48 4.12 -0.59
N VAL A 140 -7.33 4.77 -0.66
CA VAL A 140 -6.96 5.90 0.20
C VAL A 140 -6.52 7.09 -0.65
N THR A 141 -7.10 8.26 -0.39
CA THR A 141 -6.74 9.52 -1.05
C THR A 141 -6.30 10.53 0.00
N GLU A 142 -5.12 11.13 -0.17
CA GLU A 142 -4.66 12.23 0.68
C GLU A 142 -5.46 13.50 0.35
N VAL A 143 -6.14 14.07 1.35
CA VAL A 143 -7.01 15.25 1.18
C VAL A 143 -6.48 16.49 1.89
N GLY A 144 -5.43 16.34 2.69
CA GLY A 144 -4.76 17.46 3.34
C GLY A 144 -3.59 17.00 4.19
N ASP A 145 -2.77 17.95 4.58
CA ASP A 145 -1.60 17.74 5.42
C ASP A 145 -1.52 18.83 6.51
N GLY A 146 -1.03 18.41 7.67
CA GLY A 146 -0.64 19.26 8.79
C GLY A 146 0.85 19.08 9.10
N PHE A 147 1.33 19.78 10.12
CA PHE A 147 2.76 19.74 10.47
C PHE A 147 3.25 18.33 10.89
N GLU A 148 2.39 17.57 11.58
CA GLU A 148 2.74 16.25 12.16
C GLU A 148 1.83 15.12 11.67
N TYR A 149 0.84 15.44 10.81
CA TYR A 149 -0.13 14.47 10.33
C TYR A 149 -0.52 14.69 8.87
N LYS A 150 -1.05 13.64 8.25
CA LYS A 150 -1.73 13.67 6.95
C LYS A 150 -3.17 13.22 7.13
N SER A 151 -4.07 13.86 6.40
CA SER A 151 -5.50 13.55 6.37
C SER A 151 -5.85 12.77 5.12
N TYR A 152 -6.71 11.77 5.30
CA TYR A 152 -7.12 10.84 4.25
C TYR A 152 -8.64 10.67 4.22
N GLU A 153 -9.13 10.41 3.02
CA GLU A 153 -10.49 9.92 2.75
C GLU A 153 -10.40 8.68 1.89
N GLY A 154 -11.40 7.80 1.96
CA GLY A 154 -11.33 6.57 1.20
C GLY A 154 -12.46 5.58 1.47
N THR A 155 -12.24 4.35 1.04
CA THR A 155 -13.12 3.21 1.34
C THR A 155 -12.30 2.03 1.87
N ILE A 156 -12.89 1.30 2.80
CA ILE A 156 -12.35 0.04 3.32
C ILE A 156 -13.32 -1.09 3.02
N GLN A 157 -12.81 -2.24 2.61
CA GLN A 157 -13.60 -3.40 2.26
C GLN A 157 -12.88 -4.69 2.64
N VAL A 158 -13.60 -5.64 3.21
CA VAL A 158 -13.14 -7.03 3.28
C VAL A 158 -13.29 -7.66 1.89
N THR A 159 -12.21 -8.16 1.29
CA THR A 159 -12.19 -8.74 -0.06
C THR A 159 -12.02 -10.25 -0.08
N GLN A 160 -11.65 -10.86 1.05
CA GLN A 160 -11.65 -12.32 1.26
C GLN A 160 -12.13 -12.66 2.68
N PRO A 161 -12.80 -13.81 2.89
CA PRO A 161 -13.09 -14.87 1.92
C PRO A 161 -14.12 -14.51 0.85
N GLU A 162 -15.02 -13.57 1.16
CA GLU A 162 -15.99 -13.02 0.22
C GLU A 162 -15.96 -11.49 0.30
N SER A 163 -16.20 -10.83 -0.83
CA SER A 163 -16.24 -9.37 -0.88
C SER A 163 -17.43 -8.84 -0.10
N GLY A 164 -17.15 -8.21 1.03
CA GLY A 164 -18.13 -7.49 1.85
C GLY A 164 -18.46 -6.12 1.27
N ARG A 165 -19.24 -5.34 2.03
CA ARG A 165 -19.58 -3.96 1.67
C ARG A 165 -18.37 -3.03 1.83
N ALA A 166 -18.12 -2.18 0.85
CA ALA A 166 -17.19 -1.06 1.00
C ALA A 166 -17.80 0.02 1.92
N VAL A 167 -17.04 0.42 2.93
CA VAL A 167 -17.43 1.43 3.92
C VAL A 167 -16.57 2.67 3.72
N PRO A 168 -17.17 3.86 3.50
CA PRO A 168 -16.41 5.09 3.37
C PRO A 168 -15.82 5.51 4.72
N PHE A 169 -14.60 6.03 4.70
CA PHE A 169 -13.92 6.51 5.89
C PHE A 169 -13.28 7.89 5.67
N THR A 170 -13.05 8.59 6.78
CA THR A 170 -12.08 9.69 6.89
C THR A 170 -11.11 9.37 8.01
N GLY A 171 -9.93 9.97 8.00
CA GLY A 171 -9.01 9.81 9.12
C GLY A 171 -7.65 10.42 8.90
N THR A 172 -6.73 10.14 9.81
CA THR A 172 -5.38 10.71 9.79
C THR A 172 -4.32 9.66 10.04
N CYS A 173 -3.12 9.90 9.49
CA CYS A 173 -1.90 9.22 9.92
C CYS A 173 -0.88 10.26 10.37
N GLY A 174 -0.30 10.09 11.55
CA GLY A 174 0.62 11.06 12.12
C GLY A 174 0.66 11.00 13.64
N VAL A 175 1.56 11.79 14.23
CA VAL A 175 1.73 11.92 15.69
C VAL A 175 1.19 13.25 16.22
#